data_AF-A0A950L5R0-F1
#
_entry.id   AF-A0A950L5R0-F1
#
_cell.length_a   1.000
_cell.length_b   1.000
_cell.length_c   1.000
_cell.angle_alpha   90.00
_cell.angle_beta   90.00
_cell.angle_gamma   90.00
#
_symmetry.space_group_name_H-M   'P 1'
#
loop_
_entity.id
_entity.type
_entity.pdbx_description
1 polymer ?
#
loop_
_entity_poly.entity_id
_entity_poly.type
_entity_poly.pdbx_seq_one_letter_code
_entity_poly.pdbx_strand_id
1 'polypeptide(L)'
;MLPQPSGWRVLSLIPPMTQLNTPYPSTAYLTGFLRSRGIDAVQQDLALELVLELFSRRGVQALVEPARAAASRSLTPTLDAFLAQHERYADTIDAAIRFLQGADATLAHRINARRYLPEGPRFAQLDAYLAEEGEDPLAWAFGALGLQDRARHLATLYLNDLADVLREAVDPRFEFVRYAEKLATAQPTFDPLAEALAAPPNLIDRELSRLAEAAVERHQPSLVLLSVPFPGAVYAAFRIARTIKAHWPDLPIVLGGGFVNTELRELAEPRVFDDFDFVTLDAGERPLLALIEHLQGRRGRSRLVRTFVREDGAVRYVNMAEPDVPFEDVGTPTWDGLPLERYLSLLDMLNPMNRLWSDGRWNKLTVAHGCYWKKCSFCDVSLDYISRYEAASATTLVDRIEAIVHETGETGFHFVDEAAPPKALKALAEEISRRGTAISW
;
A
#
# COMPACT_ATOMS: atom_id res chain seq x y z
N MET A 1 2.73 21.12 -33.76
CA MET A 1 3.79 21.37 -32.76
C MET A 1 3.59 20.32 -31.68
N LEU A 2 4.41 19.28 -31.64
CA LEU A 2 4.39 18.32 -30.54
C LEU A 2 4.84 19.08 -29.28
N PRO A 3 4.17 18.92 -28.13
CA PRO A 3 4.60 19.59 -26.91
C PRO A 3 6.01 19.10 -26.56
N GLN A 4 6.92 20.04 -26.35
CA GLN A 4 8.24 19.80 -25.77
C GLN A 4 8.06 19.09 -24.42
N PRO A 5 8.77 17.99 -24.10
CA PRO A 5 8.79 17.47 -22.74
C PRO A 5 9.73 18.37 -21.93
N SER A 6 9.19 19.42 -21.31
CA SER A 6 10.00 20.31 -20.46
C SER A 6 9.40 20.43 -19.07
N GLY A 7 9.60 19.39 -18.27
CA GLY A 7 9.37 19.38 -16.83
C GLY A 7 10.04 18.15 -16.21
N TRP A 8 10.91 18.37 -15.23
CA TRP A 8 11.45 17.29 -14.40
C TRP A 8 10.32 16.72 -13.54
N ARG A 9 9.90 15.47 -13.78
CA ARG A 9 8.75 14.85 -13.11
C ARG A 9 9.16 13.67 -12.25
N VAL A 10 8.60 13.61 -11.04
CA VAL A 10 8.75 12.49 -10.12
C VAL A 10 7.48 11.64 -10.11
N LEU A 11 7.61 10.33 -10.31
CA LEU A 11 6.52 9.36 -10.16
C LEU A 11 6.75 8.50 -8.92
N SER A 12 5.85 8.58 -7.94
CA SER A 12 5.88 7.73 -6.75
C SER A 12 4.95 6.52 -6.93
N LEU A 13 5.47 5.32 -6.78
CA LEU A 13 4.73 4.08 -6.94
C LEU A 13 4.57 3.38 -5.59
N ILE A 14 3.34 2.93 -5.30
CA ILE A 14 3.05 2.02 -4.20
C ILE A 14 3.10 0.59 -4.74
N PRO A 15 4.07 -0.24 -4.33
CA PRO A 15 4.14 -1.64 -4.74
C PRO A 15 3.03 -2.47 -4.06
N PRO A 16 2.60 -3.59 -4.68
CA PRO A 16 1.68 -4.56 -4.10
C PRO A 16 2.02 -5.04 -2.69
N MET A 17 1.01 -5.68 -2.07
CA MET A 17 1.02 -6.13 -0.66
C MET A 17 0.89 -4.99 0.36
N THR A 18 0.23 -3.89 -0.04
CA THR A 18 -0.26 -2.82 0.86
C THR A 18 -1.73 -3.01 1.24
N GLN A 19 -2.21 -2.23 2.21
CA GLN A 19 -3.63 -2.18 2.55
C GLN A 19 -4.49 -1.79 1.35
N LEU A 20 -5.67 -2.41 1.21
CA LEU A 20 -6.57 -2.23 0.08
C LEU A 20 -7.81 -1.39 0.42
N ASN A 21 -7.97 -0.99 1.68
CA ASN A 21 -9.01 -0.07 2.13
C ASN A 21 -8.56 1.39 2.12
N THR A 22 -7.25 1.64 2.04
CA THR A 22 -6.68 2.99 2.03
C THR A 22 -5.30 2.99 1.39
N PRO A 23 -4.92 4.04 0.64
CA PRO A 23 -3.55 4.16 0.13
C PRO A 23 -2.54 4.18 1.26
N TYR A 24 -1.38 3.57 1.04
CA TYR A 24 -0.26 3.72 1.95
C TYR A 24 0.26 5.18 1.91
N PRO A 25 0.34 5.88 3.06
CA PRO A 25 0.44 7.34 3.08
C PRO A 25 1.75 7.92 2.53
N SER A 26 2.84 7.17 2.51
CA SER A 26 4.17 7.73 2.19
C SER A 26 4.24 8.48 0.85
N THR A 27 3.59 7.98 -0.21
CA THR A 27 3.63 8.65 -1.52
C THR A 27 2.82 9.94 -1.50
N ALA A 28 1.73 10.00 -0.74
CA ALA A 28 0.90 11.20 -0.60
C ALA A 28 1.65 12.32 0.12
N TYR A 29 2.41 11.98 1.17
CA TYR A 29 3.27 12.92 1.89
C TYR A 29 4.42 13.40 1.01
N LEU A 30 5.15 12.50 0.36
CA LEU A 30 6.26 12.87 -0.52
C LEU A 30 5.79 13.69 -1.72
N THR A 31 4.65 13.34 -2.33
CA THR A 31 4.08 14.07 -3.46
C THR A 31 3.65 15.47 -3.03
N GLY A 32 2.96 15.59 -1.89
CA GLY A 32 2.55 16.89 -1.33
C GLY A 32 3.75 17.77 -1.00
N PHE A 33 4.77 17.19 -0.36
CA PHE A 33 6.03 17.86 -0.08
C PHE A 33 6.73 18.36 -1.35
N LEU A 34 6.95 17.49 -2.34
CA LEU A 34 7.62 17.84 -3.60
C LEU A 34 6.87 18.96 -4.35
N ARG A 35 5.53 18.89 -4.41
CA ARG A 35 4.69 19.93 -5.00
C ARG A 35 4.81 21.26 -4.25
N SER A 36 4.88 21.23 -2.92
CA SER A 36 5.14 22.44 -2.10
C SER A 36 6.48 23.11 -2.42
N ARG A 37 7.44 22.35 -2.98
CA ARG A 37 8.74 22.85 -3.44
C ARG A 37 8.79 23.17 -4.94
N GLY A 38 7.64 23.18 -5.62
CA GLY A 38 7.53 23.47 -7.05
C GLY A 38 8.04 22.37 -7.96
N ILE A 39 8.19 21.14 -7.45
CA ILE A 39 8.60 19.96 -8.24
C ILE A 39 7.34 19.27 -8.76
N ASP A 40 7.29 18.99 -10.07
CA ASP A 40 6.21 18.20 -10.66
C ASP A 40 6.29 16.77 -10.13
N ALA A 41 5.28 16.37 -9.35
CA ALA A 41 5.21 15.06 -8.71
C ALA A 41 3.81 14.46 -8.87
N VAL A 42 3.79 13.18 -9.22
CA VAL A 42 2.59 12.36 -9.38
C VAL A 42 2.78 11.04 -8.64
N GLN A 43 1.69 10.34 -8.39
CA GLN A 43 1.70 9.06 -7.68
C GLN A 43 0.70 8.08 -8.28
N GLN A 44 0.94 6.79 -8.08
CA GLN A 44 0.06 5.73 -8.51
C GLN A 44 0.15 4.52 -7.56
N ASP A 45 -1.00 3.90 -7.29
CA ASP A 45 -1.08 2.71 -6.44
C ASP A 45 -1.18 1.44 -7.29
N LEU A 46 -0.03 0.80 -7.53
CA LEU A 46 0.03 -0.44 -8.28
C LEU A 46 -0.49 -1.64 -7.48
N ALA A 47 -0.58 -1.52 -6.14
CA ALA A 47 -1.17 -2.57 -5.31
C ALA A 47 -2.67 -2.69 -5.55
N LEU A 48 -3.38 -1.56 -5.47
CA LEU A 48 -4.81 -1.51 -5.72
C LEU A 48 -5.11 -1.89 -7.18
N GLU A 49 -4.37 -1.34 -8.14
CA GLU A 49 -4.58 -1.66 -9.56
C GLU A 49 -4.39 -3.14 -9.86
N LEU A 50 -3.34 -3.77 -9.31
CA LEU A 50 -3.09 -5.20 -9.48
C LEU A 50 -4.24 -6.03 -8.92
N VAL A 51 -4.70 -5.72 -7.70
CA VAL A 51 -5.83 -6.45 -7.08
C VAL A 51 -7.10 -6.30 -7.90
N LEU A 52 -7.44 -5.09 -8.35
CA LEU A 52 -8.64 -4.86 -9.15
C LEU A 52 -8.56 -5.55 -10.52
N GLU A 53 -7.36 -5.73 -11.07
CA GLU A 53 -7.18 -6.47 -12.32
C GLU A 53 -7.31 -7.99 -12.11
N LEU A 54 -6.70 -8.53 -11.06
CA LEU A 54 -6.81 -9.95 -10.69
C LEU A 54 -8.24 -10.32 -10.29
N PHE A 55 -8.92 -9.41 -9.57
CA PHE A 55 -10.32 -9.52 -9.16
C PHE A 55 -11.24 -8.77 -10.09
N SER A 56 -11.06 -9.05 -11.38
CA SER A 56 -12.00 -8.71 -12.44
C SER A 56 -12.46 -9.97 -13.14
N ARG A 57 -13.51 -9.87 -13.96
CA ARG A 57 -13.92 -10.96 -14.85
C ARG A 57 -12.73 -11.51 -15.66
N ARG A 58 -11.90 -10.61 -16.20
CA ARG A 58 -10.71 -10.97 -16.98
C ARG A 58 -9.68 -11.71 -16.12
N GLY A 59 -9.41 -11.22 -14.92
CA GLY A 59 -8.46 -11.82 -13.98
C GLY A 59 -8.89 -13.22 -13.54
N VAL A 60 -10.17 -13.41 -13.20
CA VAL A 60 -10.74 -14.71 -12.85
C VAL A 60 -10.65 -15.69 -14.02
N GLN A 61 -10.94 -15.25 -15.25
CA GLN A 61 -10.79 -16.10 -16.44
C GLN A 61 -9.34 -16.47 -16.70
N ALA A 62 -8.39 -15.55 -16.50
CA ALA A 62 -6.97 -15.81 -16.64
C ALA A 62 -6.42 -16.79 -15.59
N LEU A 63 -7.12 -16.97 -14.47
CA LEU A 63 -6.74 -17.88 -13.38
C LEU A 63 -7.11 -19.35 -13.66
N VAL A 64 -8.01 -19.62 -14.61
CA VAL A 64 -8.52 -20.97 -14.90
C VAL A 64 -7.40 -21.92 -15.32
N GLU A 65 -6.56 -21.52 -16.28
CA GLU A 65 -5.48 -22.38 -16.78
C GLU A 65 -4.40 -22.67 -15.71
N PRO A 66 -3.88 -21.66 -14.97
CA PRO A 66 -3.03 -21.93 -13.80
C PRO A 66 -3.68 -22.86 -12.78
N ALA A 67 -4.97 -22.69 -12.48
CA ALA A 67 -5.69 -23.53 -11.54
C ALA A 67 -5.82 -24.98 -12.03
N ARG A 68 -6.10 -25.20 -13.33
CA ARG A 68 -6.11 -26.55 -13.93
C ARG A 68 -4.74 -27.22 -13.86
N ALA A 69 -3.67 -26.48 -14.16
CA ALA A 69 -2.29 -26.99 -14.09
C ALA A 69 -1.83 -27.28 -12.66
N ALA A 70 -2.33 -26.55 -11.66
CA ALA A 70 -2.12 -26.85 -10.26
C ALA A 70 -2.92 -28.09 -9.83
N ALA A 71 -4.20 -28.16 -10.21
CA ALA A 71 -5.09 -29.26 -9.89
C ALA A 71 -4.63 -30.60 -10.48
N SER A 72 -4.02 -30.60 -11.67
CA SER A 72 -3.45 -31.81 -12.27
C SER A 72 -2.27 -32.39 -11.48
N ARG A 73 -1.59 -31.56 -10.67
CA ARG A 73 -0.51 -31.98 -9.77
C ARG A 73 -1.05 -32.41 -8.41
N SER A 74 -1.97 -31.63 -7.86
CA SER A 74 -2.65 -31.91 -6.59
C SER A 74 -3.99 -31.20 -6.55
N LEU A 75 -5.09 -31.95 -6.59
CA LEU A 75 -6.43 -31.39 -6.45
C LEU A 75 -6.73 -31.11 -4.98
N THR A 76 -6.76 -29.83 -4.61
CA THR A 76 -7.17 -29.37 -3.27
C THR A 76 -8.66 -28.99 -3.27
N PRO A 77 -9.32 -28.94 -2.10
CA PRO A 77 -10.71 -28.44 -2.02
C PRO A 77 -10.87 -27.01 -2.57
N THR A 78 -9.86 -26.15 -2.40
CA THR A 78 -9.81 -24.80 -2.97
C THR A 78 -9.89 -24.82 -4.49
N LEU A 79 -9.01 -25.59 -5.14
CA LEU A 79 -8.93 -25.68 -6.60
C LEU A 79 -10.14 -26.37 -7.19
N ASP A 80 -10.66 -27.43 -6.55
CA ASP A 80 -11.85 -28.15 -6.99
C ASP A 80 -13.09 -27.25 -6.98
N ALA A 81 -13.34 -26.56 -5.86
CA ALA A 81 -14.47 -25.64 -5.71
C ALA A 81 -14.43 -24.48 -6.72
N PHE A 82 -13.24 -23.91 -6.95
CA PHE A 82 -13.05 -22.87 -7.94
C PHE A 82 -13.29 -23.38 -9.36
N LEU A 83 -12.66 -24.48 -9.77
CA LEU A 83 -12.80 -25.02 -11.12
C LEU A 83 -14.24 -25.45 -11.44
N ALA A 84 -14.98 -25.95 -10.45
CA ALA A 84 -16.39 -26.27 -10.60
C ALA A 84 -17.30 -25.04 -10.80
N GLN A 85 -16.89 -23.87 -10.30
CA GLN A 85 -17.72 -22.65 -10.27
C GLN A 85 -17.09 -21.43 -10.96
N HIS A 86 -15.99 -21.58 -11.71
CA HIS A 86 -15.20 -20.47 -12.25
C HIS A 86 -16.01 -19.48 -13.10
N GLU A 87 -16.97 -19.96 -13.91
CA GLU A 87 -17.88 -19.08 -14.66
C GLU A 87 -18.76 -18.22 -13.73
N ARG A 88 -19.24 -18.78 -12.62
CA ARG A 88 -19.99 -18.00 -11.61
C ARG A 88 -19.11 -16.97 -10.91
N TYR A 89 -17.85 -17.31 -10.60
CA TYR A 89 -16.89 -16.33 -10.09
C TYR A 89 -16.69 -15.20 -11.12
N ALA A 90 -16.47 -15.54 -12.40
CA ALA A 90 -16.27 -14.56 -13.47
C ALA A 90 -17.49 -13.65 -13.69
N ASP A 91 -18.71 -14.16 -13.53
CA ASP A 91 -19.94 -13.37 -13.70
C ASP A 91 -20.32 -12.52 -12.48
N THR A 92 -19.75 -12.78 -11.30
CA THR A 92 -20.12 -12.09 -10.05
C THR A 92 -19.02 -11.21 -9.45
N ILE A 93 -17.75 -11.40 -9.84
CA ILE A 93 -16.60 -10.69 -9.27
C ILE A 93 -16.70 -9.16 -9.40
N ASP A 94 -17.04 -8.64 -10.58
CA ASP A 94 -17.10 -7.19 -10.81
C ASP A 94 -18.18 -6.53 -9.94
N ALA A 95 -19.31 -7.21 -9.73
CA ALA A 95 -20.39 -6.73 -8.87
C ALA A 95 -19.99 -6.80 -7.38
N ALA A 96 -19.29 -7.85 -6.95
CA ALA A 96 -18.76 -7.96 -5.60
C ALA A 96 -17.75 -6.85 -5.29
N ILE A 97 -16.84 -6.55 -6.22
CA ILE A 97 -15.89 -5.43 -6.10
C ILE A 97 -16.62 -4.09 -6.00
N ARG A 98 -17.57 -3.82 -6.90
CA ARG A 98 -18.39 -2.59 -6.84
C ARG A 98 -19.13 -2.44 -5.52
N PHE A 99 -19.67 -3.54 -4.97
CA PHE A 99 -20.32 -3.53 -3.66
C PHE A 99 -19.34 -3.19 -2.53
N LEU A 100 -18.15 -3.80 -2.53
CA LEU A 100 -17.10 -3.53 -1.55
C LEU A 100 -16.52 -2.11 -1.66
N GLN A 101 -16.58 -1.49 -2.85
CA GLN A 101 -16.26 -0.08 -3.08
C GLN A 101 -17.39 0.88 -2.64
N GLY A 102 -18.53 0.36 -2.19
CA GLY A 102 -19.71 1.16 -1.85
C GLY A 102 -20.51 1.69 -3.04
N ALA A 103 -20.19 1.25 -4.27
CA ALA A 103 -20.82 1.71 -5.50
C ALA A 103 -22.15 1.01 -5.85
N ASP A 104 -22.55 -0.03 -5.10
CA ASP A 104 -23.85 -0.69 -5.24
C ASP A 104 -24.35 -1.30 -3.92
N ALA A 105 -24.88 -0.48 -3.01
CA ALA A 105 -25.41 -0.94 -1.73
C ALA A 105 -26.62 -1.90 -1.85
N THR A 106 -27.28 -1.97 -3.01
CA THR A 106 -28.49 -2.80 -3.19
C THR A 106 -28.15 -4.30 -3.29
N LEU A 107 -26.91 -4.62 -3.64
CA LEU A 107 -26.41 -5.99 -3.78
C LEU A 107 -26.41 -6.76 -2.45
N ALA A 108 -26.43 -6.05 -1.31
CA ALA A 108 -26.41 -6.65 0.02
C ALA A 108 -27.50 -7.72 0.22
N HIS A 109 -28.72 -7.50 -0.27
CA HIS A 109 -29.80 -8.48 -0.17
C HIS A 109 -29.49 -9.79 -0.91
N ARG A 110 -28.89 -9.70 -2.10
CA ARG A 110 -28.55 -10.86 -2.93
C ARG A 110 -27.38 -11.64 -2.36
N ILE A 111 -26.37 -10.93 -1.84
CA ILE A 111 -25.23 -11.53 -1.14
C ILE A 111 -25.69 -12.29 0.10
N ASN A 112 -26.51 -11.65 0.95
CA ASN A 112 -27.02 -12.26 2.17
C ASN A 112 -27.92 -13.47 1.95
N ALA A 113 -28.55 -13.58 0.77
CA ALA A 113 -29.32 -14.77 0.41
C ALA A 113 -28.45 -16.01 0.13
N ARG A 114 -27.11 -15.88 0.08
CA ARG A 114 -26.12 -16.95 -0.15
C ARG A 114 -26.32 -17.77 -1.43
N ARG A 115 -27.15 -17.29 -2.36
CA ARG A 115 -27.40 -17.91 -3.67
C ARG A 115 -26.74 -17.16 -4.83
N TYR A 116 -26.20 -15.97 -4.55
CA TYR A 116 -25.61 -15.11 -5.56
C TYR A 116 -24.13 -15.44 -5.79
N LEU A 117 -23.27 -15.13 -4.81
CA LEU A 117 -21.84 -15.42 -4.88
C LEU A 117 -21.61 -16.94 -4.79
N PRO A 118 -20.68 -17.52 -5.57
CA PRO A 118 -20.19 -18.86 -5.31
C PRO A 118 -19.42 -18.88 -3.98
N GLU A 119 -19.50 -20.00 -3.27
CA GLU A 119 -18.89 -20.18 -1.95
C GLU A 119 -17.87 -21.33 -2.04
N GLY A 120 -16.65 -21.06 -1.60
CA GLY A 120 -15.56 -22.03 -1.48
C GLY A 120 -15.26 -22.39 -0.02
N PRO A 121 -14.09 -23.02 0.26
CA PRO A 121 -13.76 -23.53 1.58
C PRO A 121 -13.78 -22.48 2.71
N ARG A 122 -13.56 -21.19 2.42
CA ARG A 122 -13.61 -20.13 3.45
C ARG A 122 -14.99 -19.94 4.07
N PHE A 123 -16.06 -20.42 3.44
CA PHE A 123 -17.41 -20.33 3.98
C PHE A 123 -17.72 -21.39 5.03
N ALA A 124 -16.92 -22.47 5.13
CA ALA A 124 -17.13 -23.52 6.14
C ALA A 124 -17.03 -23.00 7.59
N GLN A 125 -16.28 -21.92 7.82
CA GLN A 125 -16.21 -21.29 9.14
C GLN A 125 -17.54 -20.69 9.60
N LEU A 126 -18.45 -20.36 8.67
CA LEU A 126 -19.79 -19.89 9.02
C LEU A 126 -20.65 -21.01 9.62
N ASP A 127 -20.38 -22.26 9.23
CA ASP A 127 -21.11 -23.43 9.73
C ASP A 127 -20.71 -23.80 11.16
N ALA A 128 -19.49 -23.46 11.59
CA ALA A 128 -19.06 -23.63 12.98
C ALA A 128 -19.87 -22.77 13.97
N TYR A 129 -20.42 -21.65 13.50
CA TYR A 129 -21.30 -20.79 14.29
C TYR A 129 -22.79 -21.22 14.21
N LEU A 130 -23.17 -22.15 13.31
CA LEU A 130 -24.54 -22.71 13.19
C LEU A 130 -24.83 -23.83 14.21
N ALA A 131 -23.80 -24.36 14.87
CA ALA A 131 -23.93 -25.59 15.67
C ALA A 131 -24.41 -25.34 17.12
N GLU A 132 -24.37 -24.11 17.62
CA GLU A 132 -24.87 -23.74 18.94
C GLU A 132 -26.20 -22.97 18.80
N GLU A 133 -27.30 -23.73 18.90
CA GLU A 133 -28.69 -23.27 18.91
C GLU A 133 -29.20 -22.73 17.56
N GLY A 134 -30.45 -23.06 17.21
CA GLY A 134 -31.07 -22.76 15.90
C GLY A 134 -31.32 -21.26 15.60
N GLU A 135 -30.44 -20.38 16.05
CA GLU A 135 -30.39 -18.95 15.75
C GLU A 135 -29.37 -18.65 14.64
N ASP A 136 -29.50 -17.48 14.01
CA ASP A 136 -28.54 -17.02 13.01
C ASP A 136 -27.13 -16.95 13.65
N PRO A 137 -26.12 -17.66 13.11
CA PRO A 137 -24.75 -17.73 13.62
C PRO A 137 -24.10 -16.38 13.87
N LEU A 138 -24.59 -15.38 13.14
CA LEU A 138 -24.11 -14.02 13.15
C LEU A 138 -24.96 -13.15 14.08
N ALA A 139 -26.15 -13.55 14.55
CA ALA A 139 -27.03 -12.72 15.37
C ALA A 139 -26.36 -12.14 16.62
N TRP A 140 -25.52 -12.92 17.31
CA TRP A 140 -24.79 -12.46 18.50
C TRP A 140 -23.69 -11.43 18.16
N ALA A 141 -22.95 -11.63 17.06
CA ALA A 141 -21.94 -10.67 16.59
C ALA A 141 -22.56 -9.48 15.85
N PHE A 142 -23.81 -9.62 15.37
CA PHE A 142 -24.47 -8.72 14.45
C PHE A 142 -25.79 -8.12 14.92
N GLY A 143 -26.16 -8.15 16.21
CA GLY A 143 -27.41 -7.60 16.74
C GLY A 143 -28.04 -6.46 15.90
N ALA A 144 -27.56 -5.22 16.04
CA ALA A 144 -27.96 -4.08 15.20
C ALA A 144 -27.04 -3.83 13.98
N LEU A 145 -26.24 -4.81 13.56
CA LEU A 145 -25.38 -4.70 12.36
C LEU A 145 -26.25 -4.89 11.13
N GLY A 146 -26.66 -3.76 10.55
CA GLY A 146 -27.48 -3.71 9.36
C GLY A 146 -26.92 -4.57 8.24
N LEU A 147 -27.80 -5.31 7.57
CA LEU A 147 -27.68 -6.02 6.29
C LEU A 147 -26.38 -5.82 5.46
N GLN A 148 -25.90 -4.59 5.35
CA GLN A 148 -24.68 -4.21 4.66
C GLN A 148 -23.42 -4.90 5.21
N ASP A 149 -23.23 -4.93 6.53
CA ASP A 149 -22.01 -5.46 7.12
C ASP A 149 -21.91 -6.97 6.95
N ARG A 150 -23.04 -7.68 7.12
CA ARG A 150 -23.12 -9.11 6.81
C ARG A 150 -22.74 -9.38 5.36
N ALA A 151 -23.26 -8.58 4.43
CA ALA A 151 -22.94 -8.73 3.02
C ALA A 151 -21.46 -8.41 2.73
N ARG A 152 -20.86 -7.40 3.39
CA ARG A 152 -19.41 -7.10 3.28
C ARG A 152 -18.56 -8.25 3.78
N HIS A 153 -18.93 -8.85 4.90
CA HIS A 153 -18.22 -10.03 5.42
C HIS A 153 -18.26 -11.18 4.41
N LEU A 154 -19.45 -11.53 3.91
CA LEU A 154 -19.61 -12.60 2.90
C LEU A 154 -18.86 -12.30 1.60
N ALA A 155 -18.90 -11.05 1.12
CA ALA A 155 -18.14 -10.63 -0.06
C ALA A 155 -16.62 -10.67 0.19
N THR A 156 -16.17 -10.39 1.42
CA THR A 156 -14.76 -10.51 1.81
C THR A 156 -14.32 -11.98 1.81
N LEU A 157 -15.14 -12.90 2.33
CA LEU A 157 -14.87 -14.35 2.25
C LEU A 157 -14.78 -14.84 0.80
N TYR A 158 -15.67 -14.35 -0.06
CA TYR A 158 -15.63 -14.63 -1.49
C TYR A 158 -14.31 -14.18 -2.15
N LEU A 159 -13.79 -13.00 -1.81
CA LEU A 159 -12.47 -12.57 -2.30
C LEU A 159 -11.32 -13.39 -1.68
N ASN A 160 -11.43 -13.79 -0.40
CA ASN A 160 -10.45 -14.66 0.25
C ASN A 160 -10.38 -16.05 -0.41
N ASP A 161 -11.50 -16.61 -0.88
CA ASP A 161 -11.48 -17.86 -1.67
C ASP A 161 -10.67 -17.69 -2.95
N LEU A 162 -10.90 -16.60 -3.72
CA LEU A 162 -10.12 -16.32 -4.93
C LEU A 162 -8.64 -16.08 -4.62
N ALA A 163 -8.34 -15.44 -3.50
CA ALA A 163 -6.97 -15.24 -3.04
C ALA A 163 -6.26 -16.57 -2.74
N ASP A 164 -6.95 -17.54 -2.12
CA ASP A 164 -6.38 -18.86 -1.90
C ASP A 164 -6.16 -19.62 -3.21
N VAL A 165 -7.03 -19.45 -4.21
CA VAL A 165 -6.79 -20.00 -5.56
C VAL A 165 -5.54 -19.39 -6.18
N LEU A 166 -5.37 -18.06 -6.13
CA LEU A 166 -4.15 -17.40 -6.60
C LEU A 166 -2.90 -17.91 -5.87
N ARG A 167 -2.99 -18.08 -4.55
CA ARG A 167 -1.90 -18.59 -3.72
C ARG A 167 -1.50 -20.03 -4.09
N GLU A 168 -2.48 -20.90 -4.31
CA GLU A 168 -2.24 -22.32 -4.64
C GLU A 168 -1.87 -22.54 -6.12
N ALA A 169 -2.43 -21.75 -7.03
CA ALA A 169 -2.27 -21.95 -8.46
C ALA A 169 -1.13 -21.13 -9.10
N VAL A 170 -0.82 -19.95 -8.55
CA VAL A 170 0.08 -18.98 -9.19
C VAL A 170 1.31 -18.68 -8.34
N ASP A 171 1.11 -18.24 -7.11
CA ASP A 171 2.21 -17.78 -6.27
C ASP A 171 1.94 -18.01 -4.77
N PRO A 172 2.69 -18.89 -4.10
CA PRO A 172 2.47 -19.19 -2.68
C PRO A 172 2.70 -17.99 -1.75
N ARG A 173 3.31 -16.90 -2.24
CA ARG A 173 3.54 -15.65 -1.50
C ARG A 173 2.35 -14.70 -1.54
N PHE A 174 1.34 -14.96 -2.38
CA PHE A 174 0.17 -14.09 -2.47
C PHE A 174 -0.69 -14.20 -1.21
N GLU A 175 -0.92 -13.06 -0.55
CA GLU A 175 -1.82 -12.94 0.60
C GLU A 175 -2.73 -11.71 0.41
N PHE A 176 -4.04 -11.89 0.56
CA PHE A 176 -5.02 -10.84 0.26
C PHE A 176 -5.30 -9.88 1.42
N VAL A 177 -5.38 -10.38 2.67
CA VAL A 177 -5.75 -9.53 3.84
C VAL A 177 -4.78 -9.63 5.02
N ARG A 178 -3.82 -10.57 5.01
CA ARG A 178 -2.92 -10.80 6.16
C ARG A 178 -1.67 -9.92 6.13
N TYR A 179 -1.95 -8.63 6.29
CA TYR A 179 -0.99 -7.55 6.27
C TYR A 179 -0.15 -7.36 7.56
N ALA A 180 -0.32 -8.18 8.60
CA ALA A 180 0.38 -7.96 9.88
C ALA A 180 0.92 -9.20 10.60
N GLU A 181 0.52 -10.42 10.22
CA GLU A 181 0.75 -11.58 11.10
C GLU A 181 1.95 -12.46 10.71
N LYS A 182 2.55 -12.28 9.53
CA LYS A 182 3.55 -13.22 9.02
C LYS A 182 4.74 -12.63 8.27
N LEU A 183 5.24 -11.45 8.65
CA LEU A 183 6.45 -10.91 8.03
C LEU A 183 7.38 -10.27 9.05
N ALA A 184 8.02 -11.14 9.85
CA ALA A 184 9.24 -10.84 10.60
C ALA A 184 10.24 -11.99 10.44
N THR A 185 10.42 -12.47 9.22
CA THR A 185 11.63 -13.23 8.87
C THR A 185 12.43 -12.38 7.91
N ALA A 186 13.27 -11.50 8.48
CA ALA A 186 14.38 -10.94 7.74
C ALA A 186 15.14 -12.12 7.11
N GLN A 187 15.21 -12.14 5.79
CA GLN A 187 16.10 -13.07 5.11
C GLN A 187 17.52 -12.55 5.33
N PRO A 188 18.44 -13.35 5.89
CA PRO A 188 19.78 -12.88 6.20
C PRO A 188 20.61 -12.59 4.95
N THR A 189 20.18 -13.08 3.78
CA THR A 189 20.87 -12.90 2.50
C THR A 189 19.89 -12.55 1.39
N PHE A 190 20.42 -11.96 0.31
CA PHE A 190 19.65 -11.59 -0.88
C PHE A 190 19.33 -12.79 -1.80
N ASP A 191 19.97 -13.94 -1.60
CA ASP A 191 19.89 -15.08 -2.51
C ASP A 191 18.46 -15.63 -2.71
N PRO A 192 17.62 -15.80 -1.66
CA PRO A 192 16.24 -16.26 -1.85
C PRO A 192 15.42 -15.31 -2.72
N LEU A 193 15.65 -13.99 -2.59
CA LEU A 193 15.00 -12.99 -3.42
C LEU A 193 15.54 -13.06 -4.86
N ALA A 194 16.86 -13.19 -5.05
CA ALA A 194 17.46 -13.32 -6.37
C ALA A 194 16.96 -14.58 -7.12
N GLU A 195 16.89 -15.73 -6.45
CA GLU A 195 16.34 -16.97 -6.98
C GLU A 195 14.88 -16.80 -7.40
N ALA A 196 14.06 -16.22 -6.53
CA ALA A 196 12.66 -15.95 -6.83
C ALA A 196 12.50 -14.97 -8.01
N LEU A 197 13.39 -13.97 -8.10
CA LEU A 197 13.39 -13.01 -9.20
C LEU A 197 13.94 -13.61 -10.52
N ALA A 198 14.74 -14.68 -10.48
CA ALA A 198 15.23 -15.38 -11.66
C ALA A 198 14.20 -16.36 -12.24
N ALA A 199 13.21 -16.79 -11.45
CA ALA A 199 12.13 -17.64 -11.93
C ALA A 199 11.28 -16.96 -13.03
N PRO A 200 10.71 -17.73 -13.98
CA PRO A 200 9.84 -17.17 -15.02
C PRO A 200 8.65 -16.39 -14.45
N PRO A 201 8.28 -15.24 -15.04
CA PRO A 201 7.15 -14.43 -14.57
C PRO A 201 5.83 -15.22 -14.53
N ASN A 202 5.19 -15.27 -13.37
CA ASN A 202 3.86 -15.86 -13.21
C ASN A 202 2.74 -14.88 -13.65
N LEU A 203 1.47 -15.25 -13.44
CA LEU A 203 0.34 -14.39 -13.83
C LEU A 203 0.38 -13.02 -13.13
N ILE A 204 0.68 -13.01 -11.84
CA ILE A 204 0.75 -11.78 -11.03
C ILE A 204 1.91 -10.91 -11.50
N ASP A 205 3.08 -11.49 -11.75
CA ASP A 205 4.25 -10.76 -12.27
C ASP A 205 3.95 -10.09 -13.62
N ARG A 206 3.26 -10.79 -14.53
CA ARG A 206 2.93 -10.25 -15.86
C ARG A 206 1.94 -9.09 -15.78
N GLU A 207 0.91 -9.19 -14.95
CA GLU A 207 -0.02 -8.09 -14.75
C GLU A 207 0.65 -6.90 -14.08
N LEU A 208 1.51 -7.13 -13.08
CA LEU A 208 2.28 -6.07 -12.45
C LEU A 208 3.24 -5.38 -13.43
N SER A 209 3.87 -6.14 -14.32
CA SER A 209 4.75 -5.60 -15.37
C SER A 209 3.96 -4.68 -16.30
N ARG A 210 2.81 -5.13 -16.79
CA ARG A 210 1.91 -4.34 -17.65
C ARG A 210 1.46 -3.05 -16.96
N LEU A 211 1.12 -3.10 -15.68
CA LEU A 211 0.70 -1.92 -14.91
C LEU A 211 1.86 -0.93 -14.71
N ALA A 212 3.07 -1.43 -14.41
CA ALA A 212 4.27 -0.61 -14.29
C ALA A 212 4.61 0.10 -15.61
N GLU A 213 4.58 -0.61 -16.74
CA GLU A 213 4.77 -0.04 -18.09
C GLU A 213 3.73 1.06 -18.35
N ALA A 214 2.45 0.77 -18.13
CA ALA A 214 1.38 1.74 -18.34
C ALA A 214 1.53 2.99 -17.46
N ALA A 215 2.03 2.87 -16.24
CA ALA A 215 2.30 3.98 -15.35
C ALA A 215 3.42 4.89 -15.89
N VAL A 216 4.55 4.30 -16.32
CA VAL A 216 5.66 5.05 -16.92
C VAL A 216 5.25 5.69 -18.25
N GLU A 217 4.51 4.97 -19.09
CA GLU A 217 4.02 5.49 -20.37
C GLU A 217 3.08 6.69 -20.18
N ARG A 218 2.15 6.59 -19.22
CA ARG A 218 1.20 7.67 -18.91
C ARG A 218 1.90 8.91 -18.40
N HIS A 219 2.84 8.73 -17.47
CA HIS A 219 3.41 9.85 -16.72
C HIS A 219 4.71 10.39 -17.30
N GLN A 220 5.43 9.63 -18.12
CA GLN A 220 6.73 10.02 -18.69
C GLN A 220 7.68 10.65 -17.64
N PRO A 221 7.96 9.96 -16.51
CA PRO A 221 8.73 10.54 -15.41
C PRO A 221 10.21 10.71 -15.74
N SER A 222 10.87 11.61 -15.02
CA SER A 222 12.33 11.77 -14.98
C SER A 222 12.97 11.03 -13.79
N LEU A 223 12.16 10.62 -12.82
CA LEU A 223 12.55 9.89 -11.61
C LEU A 223 11.39 9.03 -11.13
N VAL A 224 11.66 7.76 -10.79
CA VAL A 224 10.68 6.86 -10.17
C VAL A 224 11.07 6.61 -8.71
N LEU A 225 10.12 6.75 -7.80
CA LEU A 225 10.27 6.42 -6.39
C LEU A 225 9.45 5.17 -6.08
N LEU A 226 10.08 4.13 -5.54
CA LEU A 226 9.41 2.96 -4.98
C LEU A 226 9.49 3.03 -3.46
N SER A 227 8.37 3.38 -2.83
CA SER A 227 8.25 3.38 -1.37
C SER A 227 7.82 1.98 -0.92
N VAL A 228 8.74 1.24 -0.32
CA VAL A 228 8.54 -0.15 0.12
C VAL A 228 8.37 -0.17 1.64
N PRO A 229 7.13 -0.32 2.11
CA PRO A 229 6.84 -0.17 3.53
C PRO A 229 7.14 -1.40 4.41
N PHE A 230 7.08 -2.63 3.87
CA PHE A 230 7.36 -3.87 4.62
C PHE A 230 8.00 -4.94 3.72
N PRO A 231 8.62 -5.98 4.31
CA PRO A 231 9.27 -7.06 3.58
C PRO A 231 8.42 -7.72 2.49
N GLY A 232 7.10 -7.85 2.70
CA GLY A 232 6.18 -8.47 1.75
C GLY A 232 6.06 -7.74 0.41
N ALA A 233 6.32 -6.44 0.39
CA ALA A 233 6.24 -5.62 -0.82
C ALA A 233 7.55 -5.62 -1.65
N VAL A 234 8.64 -6.17 -1.10
CA VAL A 234 9.98 -6.09 -1.70
C VAL A 234 10.04 -6.80 -3.04
N TYR A 235 9.55 -8.05 -3.12
CA TYR A 235 9.59 -8.81 -4.38
C TYR A 235 8.87 -8.07 -5.51
N ALA A 236 7.70 -7.49 -5.22
CA ALA A 236 6.93 -6.74 -6.20
C ALA A 236 7.66 -5.44 -6.61
N ALA A 237 8.30 -4.74 -5.66
CA ALA A 237 9.10 -3.56 -5.97
C ALA A 237 10.26 -3.88 -6.93
N PHE A 238 10.98 -4.99 -6.71
CA PHE A 238 12.02 -5.46 -7.64
C PHE A 238 11.46 -5.84 -9.02
N ARG A 239 10.28 -6.47 -9.08
CA ARG A 239 9.59 -6.77 -10.35
C ARG A 239 9.23 -5.51 -11.13
N ILE A 240 8.70 -4.49 -10.45
CA ILE A 240 8.42 -3.17 -11.04
C ILE A 240 9.71 -2.56 -11.58
N ALA A 241 10.76 -2.49 -10.75
CA ALA A 241 12.04 -1.91 -11.13
C ALA A 241 12.66 -2.62 -12.35
N ARG A 242 12.69 -3.95 -12.38
CA ARG A 242 13.15 -4.75 -13.54
C ARG A 242 12.39 -4.45 -14.81
N THR A 243 11.06 -4.37 -14.71
CA THR A 243 10.20 -4.07 -15.85
C THR A 243 10.51 -2.69 -16.41
N ILE A 244 10.66 -1.71 -15.52
CA ILE A 244 11.01 -0.34 -15.91
C ILE A 244 12.41 -0.31 -16.54
N LYS A 245 13.42 -0.93 -15.93
CA LYS A 245 14.79 -0.97 -16.46
C LYS A 245 14.91 -1.70 -17.80
N ALA A 246 14.05 -2.69 -18.06
CA ALA A 246 14.02 -3.40 -19.35
C ALA A 246 13.61 -2.49 -20.52
N HIS A 247 12.75 -1.50 -20.28
CA HIS A 247 12.20 -0.60 -21.31
C HIS A 247 12.82 0.81 -21.26
N TRP A 248 13.21 1.27 -20.08
CA TRP A 248 13.81 2.58 -19.80
C TRP A 248 15.07 2.41 -18.92
N PRO A 249 16.18 1.85 -19.47
CA PRO A 249 17.38 1.54 -18.69
C PRO A 249 17.99 2.77 -17.99
N ASP A 250 17.87 3.94 -18.62
CA ASP A 250 18.43 5.21 -18.12
C ASP A 250 17.51 5.95 -17.14
N LEU A 251 16.25 5.50 -16.95
CA LEU A 251 15.32 6.14 -16.01
C LEU A 251 15.77 5.85 -14.57
N PRO A 252 16.12 6.87 -13.76
CA PRO A 252 16.55 6.66 -12.39
C PRO A 252 15.41 6.14 -11.52
N ILE A 253 15.69 5.09 -10.74
CA ILE A 253 14.76 4.46 -9.81
C ILE A 253 15.36 4.51 -8.39
N VAL A 254 14.56 4.97 -7.43
CA VAL A 254 14.93 5.12 -6.02
C VAL A 254 14.13 4.17 -5.17
N LEU A 255 14.81 3.41 -4.33
CA LEU A 255 14.21 2.57 -3.31
C LEU A 255 14.21 3.29 -1.96
N GLY A 256 13.05 3.36 -1.30
CA GLY A 256 12.89 3.93 0.04
C GLY A 256 11.76 3.25 0.81
N GLY A 257 11.36 3.82 1.94
CA GLY A 257 10.22 3.34 2.74
C GLY A 257 10.61 2.60 4.03
N GLY A 258 9.61 2.07 4.73
CA GLY A 258 9.76 1.43 6.04
C GLY A 258 10.73 0.24 6.02
N PHE A 259 10.61 -0.65 5.03
CA PHE A 259 11.49 -1.81 4.87
C PHE A 259 12.97 -1.40 4.75
N VAL A 260 13.25 -0.36 3.98
CA VAL A 260 14.62 0.14 3.80
C VAL A 260 15.19 0.65 5.11
N ASN A 261 14.33 1.30 5.91
CA ASN A 261 14.69 1.87 7.20
C ASN A 261 14.85 0.88 8.33
N THR A 262 14.28 -0.32 8.23
CA THR A 262 14.43 -1.37 9.25
C THR A 262 15.44 -2.43 8.82
N GLU A 263 15.41 -2.86 7.56
CA GLU A 263 16.18 -4.03 7.10
C GLU A 263 17.44 -3.67 6.29
N LEU A 264 17.52 -2.48 5.68
CA LEU A 264 18.60 -2.13 4.74
C LEU A 264 19.56 -1.04 5.27
N ARG A 265 19.56 -0.76 6.58
CA ARG A 265 20.47 0.25 7.17
C ARG A 265 21.96 -0.08 7.03
N GLU A 266 22.29 -1.36 6.91
CA GLU A 266 23.65 -1.86 6.70
C GLU A 266 23.81 -2.50 5.31
N LEU A 267 23.10 -1.97 4.31
CA LEU A 267 23.10 -2.53 2.94
C LEU A 267 24.53 -2.67 2.39
N ALA A 268 24.93 -3.91 2.16
CA ALA A 268 26.21 -4.26 1.53
C ALA A 268 26.05 -5.04 0.21
N GLU A 269 24.81 -5.41 -0.16
CA GLU A 269 24.52 -6.23 -1.34
C GLU A 269 24.51 -5.39 -2.63
N PRO A 270 25.50 -5.54 -3.53
CA PRO A 270 25.56 -4.75 -4.76
C PRO A 270 24.48 -5.12 -5.78
N ARG A 271 23.90 -6.33 -5.74
CA ARG A 271 22.85 -6.78 -6.68
C ARG A 271 21.54 -6.00 -6.54
N VAL A 272 21.31 -5.33 -5.41
CA VAL A 272 20.19 -4.37 -5.28
C VAL A 272 20.28 -3.29 -6.36
N PHE A 273 21.50 -2.89 -6.72
CA PHE A 273 21.74 -1.84 -7.70
C PHE A 273 21.71 -2.32 -9.16
N ASP A 274 21.38 -3.58 -9.41
CA ASP A 274 21.03 -4.05 -10.76
C ASP A 274 19.65 -3.52 -11.18
N ASP A 275 18.79 -3.26 -10.19
CA ASP A 275 17.39 -2.87 -10.39
C ASP A 275 17.12 -1.40 -9.95
N PHE A 276 17.88 -0.89 -8.98
CA PHE A 276 17.74 0.47 -8.43
C PHE A 276 19.01 1.30 -8.59
N ASP A 277 18.88 2.60 -8.84
CA ASP A 277 20.04 3.50 -8.96
C ASP A 277 20.46 4.07 -7.60
N PHE A 278 19.50 4.27 -6.71
CA PHE A 278 19.69 4.86 -5.39
C PHE A 278 18.82 4.17 -4.33
N VAL A 279 19.33 4.07 -3.11
CA VAL A 279 18.54 3.67 -1.94
C VAL A 279 18.65 4.76 -0.88
N THR A 280 17.53 5.31 -0.41
CA THR A 280 17.53 6.42 0.55
C THR A 280 17.01 5.98 1.92
N LEU A 281 17.65 6.46 2.98
CA LEU A 281 17.25 6.24 4.37
C LEU A 281 16.53 7.43 4.99
N ASP A 282 15.78 7.11 6.04
CA ASP A 282 15.03 7.97 6.95
C ASP A 282 13.94 8.80 6.25
N ALA A 283 13.60 9.97 6.79
CA ALA A 283 12.68 10.91 6.17
C ALA A 283 13.16 11.28 4.74
N GLY A 284 12.30 11.06 3.74
CA GLY A 284 12.65 11.13 2.32
C GLY A 284 12.79 12.55 1.78
N GLU A 285 12.24 13.54 2.46
CA GLU A 285 12.16 14.93 2.02
C GLU A 285 13.54 15.51 1.68
N ARG A 286 14.50 15.43 2.62
CA ARG A 286 15.85 15.96 2.42
C ARG A 286 16.68 15.13 1.41
N PRO A 287 16.76 13.79 1.53
CA PRO A 287 17.45 12.94 0.55
C PRO A 287 16.95 13.14 -0.88
N LEU A 288 15.63 13.24 -1.08
CA LEU A 288 15.07 13.43 -2.42
C LEU A 288 15.38 14.80 -3.01
N LEU A 289 15.36 15.88 -2.23
CA LEU A 289 15.80 17.19 -2.72
C LEU A 289 17.27 17.15 -3.18
N ALA A 290 18.15 16.56 -2.37
CA ALA A 290 19.55 16.40 -2.74
C ALA A 290 19.72 15.53 -4.00
N LEU A 291 18.98 14.42 -4.09
CA LEU A 291 19.06 13.52 -5.22
C LEU A 291 18.54 14.16 -6.51
N ILE A 292 17.43 14.90 -6.45
CA ILE A 292 16.89 15.63 -7.60
C ILE A 292 17.87 16.71 -8.08
N GLU A 293 18.49 17.46 -7.16
CA GLU A 293 19.56 18.39 -7.53
C GLU A 293 20.74 17.69 -8.19
N HIS A 294 21.09 16.49 -7.72
CA HIS A 294 22.19 15.72 -8.29
C HIS A 294 21.88 15.26 -9.71
N LEU A 295 20.70 14.69 -9.92
CA LEU A 295 20.26 14.20 -11.23
C LEU A 295 20.07 15.33 -12.24
N GLN A 296 19.81 16.56 -11.77
CA GLN A 296 19.77 17.76 -12.61
C GLN A 296 21.15 18.42 -12.81
N GLY A 297 22.25 17.81 -12.34
CA GLY A 297 23.61 18.34 -12.46
C GLY A 297 23.92 19.55 -11.57
N ARG A 298 23.04 19.89 -10.63
CA ARG A 298 23.18 21.04 -9.70
C ARG A 298 23.90 20.66 -8.41
N ARG A 299 24.09 19.35 -8.15
CA ARG A 299 24.78 18.82 -6.97
C ARG A 299 25.70 17.66 -7.37
N GLY A 300 26.90 17.64 -6.79
CA GLY A 300 27.82 16.51 -6.94
C GLY A 300 27.38 15.29 -6.14
N ARG A 301 27.66 14.09 -6.64
CA ARG A 301 27.27 12.81 -6.00
C ARG A 301 27.78 12.67 -4.57
N SER A 302 28.97 13.18 -4.25
CA SER A 302 29.54 13.16 -2.89
C SER A 302 28.75 14.01 -1.88
N ARG A 303 27.81 14.83 -2.36
CA ARG A 303 26.93 15.66 -1.54
C ARG A 303 25.51 15.09 -1.37
N LEU A 304 25.27 13.83 -1.72
CA LEU A 304 23.98 13.19 -1.44
C LEU A 304 23.76 13.06 0.08
N VAL A 305 22.49 13.01 0.49
CA VAL A 305 22.10 12.91 1.91
C VAL A 305 21.50 11.52 2.13
N ARG A 306 22.02 10.77 3.10
CA ARG A 306 21.54 9.44 3.50
C ARG A 306 21.20 8.50 2.34
N THR A 307 22.10 8.41 1.36
CA THR A 307 21.86 7.66 0.11
C THR A 307 22.92 6.60 -0.10
N PHE A 308 22.52 5.35 -0.28
CA PHE A 308 23.40 4.32 -0.82
C PHE A 308 23.43 4.37 -2.34
N VAL A 309 24.61 4.10 -2.87
CA VAL A 309 24.88 4.03 -4.30
C VAL A 309 25.84 2.88 -4.59
N ARG A 310 25.82 2.35 -5.81
CA ARG A 310 26.89 1.45 -6.30
C ARG A 310 28.04 2.25 -6.90
N GLU A 311 29.24 2.08 -6.37
CA GLU A 311 30.48 2.70 -6.83
C GLU A 311 31.57 1.64 -6.91
N ASP A 312 32.26 1.54 -8.05
CA ASP A 312 33.33 0.54 -8.30
C ASP A 312 32.92 -0.91 -7.98
N GLY A 313 31.64 -1.26 -8.23
CA GLY A 313 31.06 -2.58 -7.96
C GLY A 313 30.71 -2.84 -6.50
N ALA A 314 30.96 -1.91 -5.58
CA ALA A 314 30.64 -2.01 -4.17
C ALA A 314 29.52 -1.06 -3.77
N VAL A 315 28.80 -1.39 -2.69
CA VAL A 315 27.82 -0.48 -2.09
C VAL A 315 28.55 0.56 -1.26
N ARG A 316 28.22 1.83 -1.49
CA ARG A 316 28.74 2.96 -0.74
C ARG A 316 27.61 3.79 -0.16
N TYR A 317 27.68 4.03 1.14
CA TYR A 317 26.83 5.01 1.79
C TYR A 317 27.40 6.43 1.63
N VAL A 318 26.59 7.36 1.16
CA VAL A 318 26.93 8.78 1.02
C VAL A 318 26.01 9.60 1.90
N ASN A 319 26.61 10.40 2.78
CA ASN A 319 25.87 11.28 3.66
C ASN A 319 26.60 12.61 3.89
N MET A 320 26.19 13.63 3.15
CA MET A 320 26.49 15.02 3.47
C MET A 320 25.52 15.48 4.54
N ALA A 321 26.05 15.79 5.73
CA ALA A 321 25.22 16.24 6.83
C ALA A 321 24.52 17.57 6.46
N GLU A 322 23.21 17.49 6.28
CA GLU A 322 22.31 18.63 6.10
C GLU A 322 21.14 18.50 7.07
N PRO A 323 20.61 19.63 7.59
CA PRO A 323 19.45 19.58 8.47
C PRO A 323 18.25 19.01 7.73
N ASP A 324 17.49 18.18 8.43
CA ASP A 324 16.22 17.68 7.95
C ASP A 324 15.21 18.80 7.70
N VAL A 325 14.17 18.49 6.92
CA VAL A 325 13.04 19.41 6.75
C VAL A 325 12.23 19.35 8.04
N PRO A 326 12.02 20.48 8.75
CA PRO A 326 11.19 20.50 9.94
C PRO A 326 9.80 19.97 9.64
N PHE A 327 9.19 19.22 10.57
CA PHE A 327 7.86 18.64 10.37
C PHE A 327 6.76 19.69 10.07
N GLU A 328 6.93 20.92 10.55
CA GLU A 328 6.02 22.03 10.22
C GLU A 328 6.12 22.44 8.73
N ASP A 329 7.27 22.22 8.10
CA ASP A 329 7.63 22.65 6.74
C ASP A 329 7.53 21.53 5.67
N VAL A 330 7.08 20.33 6.04
CA VAL A 330 6.90 19.21 5.08
C VAL A 330 5.68 19.41 4.16
N GLY A 331 4.83 20.39 4.45
CA GLY A 331 3.62 20.67 3.68
C GLY A 331 2.44 19.77 4.03
N THR A 332 1.42 19.77 3.16
CA THR A 332 0.21 18.97 3.31
C THR A 332 0.31 17.74 2.40
N PRO A 333 0.01 16.51 2.88
CA PRO A 333 -0.10 15.36 2.00
C PRO A 333 -1.23 15.57 0.98
N THR A 334 -1.05 15.06 -0.23
CA THR A 334 -2.07 15.11 -1.30
C THR A 334 -2.41 13.70 -1.72
N TRP A 335 -3.71 13.41 -1.82
CA TRP A 335 -4.27 12.17 -2.33
C TRP A 335 -4.61 12.26 -3.82
N ASP A 336 -4.40 13.42 -4.45
CA ASP A 336 -4.50 13.59 -5.89
C ASP A 336 -3.63 12.57 -6.65
N GLY A 337 -4.19 11.99 -7.70
CA GLY A 337 -3.61 10.89 -8.46
C GLY A 337 -3.95 9.48 -7.94
N LEU A 338 -4.52 9.36 -6.74
CA LEU A 338 -4.96 8.07 -6.19
C LEU A 338 -6.48 7.89 -6.36
N PRO A 339 -6.97 6.72 -6.80
CA PRO A 339 -8.40 6.51 -7.07
C PRO A 339 -9.15 6.16 -5.77
N LEU A 340 -9.41 7.16 -4.93
CA LEU A 340 -9.94 7.00 -3.57
C LEU A 340 -11.27 6.22 -3.52
N GLU A 341 -12.11 6.41 -4.52
CA GLU A 341 -13.41 5.73 -4.68
C GLU A 341 -13.31 4.25 -5.07
N ARG A 342 -12.10 3.76 -5.43
CA ARG A 342 -11.87 2.39 -5.86
C ARG A 342 -11.29 1.48 -4.77
N TYR A 343 -10.95 2.01 -3.59
CA TYR A 343 -10.52 1.20 -2.44
C TYR A 343 -11.67 0.36 -1.88
N LEU A 344 -11.33 -0.76 -1.25
CA LEU A 344 -12.28 -1.78 -0.80
C LEU A 344 -12.57 -1.64 0.70
N SER A 345 -13.85 -1.57 1.10
CA SER A 345 -14.24 -1.73 2.50
C SER A 345 -14.41 -3.22 2.81
N LEU A 346 -13.34 -3.83 3.33
CA LEU A 346 -13.28 -5.26 3.66
C LEU A 346 -13.63 -5.49 5.14
N LEU A 347 -14.38 -6.57 5.41
CA LEU A 347 -14.75 -6.96 6.76
C LEU A 347 -14.29 -8.39 7.05
N ASP A 348 -13.00 -8.50 7.37
CA ASP A 348 -12.32 -9.79 7.54
C ASP A 348 -12.53 -10.39 8.94
N MET A 349 -12.61 -9.55 9.96
CA MET A 349 -12.91 -9.94 11.34
C MET A 349 -14.15 -9.24 11.87
N LEU A 350 -14.95 -9.98 12.62
CA LEU A 350 -16.17 -9.46 13.27
C LEU A 350 -15.89 -8.62 14.51
N ASN A 351 -14.63 -8.52 14.93
CA ASN A 351 -14.22 -7.72 16.09
C ASN A 351 -14.45 -6.22 15.80
N PRO A 352 -15.30 -5.53 16.57
CA PRO A 352 -15.56 -4.11 16.40
C PRO A 352 -14.32 -3.21 16.45
N MET A 353 -13.26 -3.61 17.17
CA MET A 353 -12.00 -2.86 17.22
C MET A 353 -11.27 -2.89 15.87
N ASN A 354 -11.31 -4.02 15.17
CA ASN A 354 -10.67 -4.15 13.86
C ASN A 354 -11.40 -3.32 12.78
N ARG A 355 -12.69 -3.01 12.98
CA ARG A 355 -13.45 -2.12 12.08
C ARG A 355 -12.87 -0.72 12.00
N LEU A 356 -12.33 -0.17 13.09
CA LEU A 356 -11.67 1.15 13.06
C LEU A 356 -10.50 1.20 12.06
N TRP A 357 -9.91 0.06 11.74
CA TRP A 357 -8.75 -0.02 10.86
C TRP A 357 -9.08 -0.54 9.46
N SER A 358 -10.14 -1.33 9.30
CA SER A 358 -10.50 -1.97 8.02
C SER A 358 -11.80 -1.45 7.38
N ASP A 359 -12.69 -0.80 8.15
CA ASP A 359 -13.96 -0.31 7.63
C ASP A 359 -13.83 1.11 7.09
N GLY A 360 -14.04 1.23 5.78
CA GLY A 360 -13.99 2.48 5.05
C GLY A 360 -12.59 3.07 4.89
N ARG A 361 -12.56 4.22 4.21
CA ARG A 361 -11.36 5.02 4.01
C ARG A 361 -11.28 6.06 5.13
N TRP A 362 -10.08 6.26 5.66
CA TRP A 362 -9.76 7.32 6.62
C TRP A 362 -8.61 8.15 6.05
N ASN A 363 -8.72 9.48 6.11
CA ASN A 363 -7.60 10.34 5.77
C ASN A 363 -6.47 10.10 6.76
N LYS A 364 -5.28 9.73 6.27
CA LYS A 364 -4.10 9.56 7.13
C LYS A 364 -3.45 10.92 7.33
N LEU A 365 -3.22 11.28 8.59
CA LEU A 365 -2.48 12.49 8.96
C LEU A 365 -1.60 12.21 10.17
N THR A 366 -0.45 12.87 10.28
CA THR A 366 0.43 12.76 11.44
C THR A 366 0.34 14.06 12.22
N VAL A 367 0.21 13.98 13.54
CA VAL A 367 0.18 15.14 14.44
C VAL A 367 1.59 15.59 14.82
N ALA A 368 2.51 14.65 14.98
CA ALA A 368 3.93 14.86 15.23
C ALA A 368 4.78 13.78 14.57
N HIS A 369 5.92 14.18 14.02
CA HIS A 369 6.97 13.26 13.65
C HIS A 369 7.71 12.78 14.89
N GLY A 370 8.12 11.51 14.93
CA GLY A 370 8.84 10.95 16.07
C GLY A 370 7.95 10.53 17.24
N CYS A 371 8.58 9.89 18.22
CA CYS A 371 7.96 9.48 19.47
C CYS A 371 8.44 10.36 20.62
N TYR A 372 7.53 11.07 21.29
CA TYR A 372 7.89 11.86 22.48
C TYR A 372 8.37 11.00 23.65
N TRP A 373 8.05 9.70 23.65
CA TRP A 373 8.41 8.75 24.71
C TRP A 373 9.80 8.12 24.51
N LYS A 374 10.05 7.51 23.34
CA LYS A 374 11.33 6.90 22.89
C LYS A 374 12.09 6.05 23.91
N LYS A 375 11.36 5.31 24.77
CA LYS A 375 11.94 4.48 25.85
C LYS A 375 11.34 3.07 25.93
N CYS A 376 10.57 2.65 24.94
CA CYS A 376 10.00 1.30 24.89
C CYS A 376 11.11 0.28 24.65
N SER A 377 11.17 -0.79 25.45
CA SER A 377 12.18 -1.85 25.30
C SER A 377 11.99 -2.71 24.05
N PHE A 378 10.80 -2.68 23.45
CA PHE A 378 10.44 -3.46 22.25
C PHE A 378 10.53 -2.64 20.95
N CYS A 379 10.80 -1.33 21.04
CA CYS A 379 10.88 -0.45 19.88
C CYS A 379 12.35 -0.18 19.56
N ASP A 380 12.71 -0.16 18.28
CA ASP A 380 14.01 0.36 17.86
C ASP A 380 13.98 1.89 17.94
N VAL A 381 14.36 2.40 19.11
CA VAL A 381 14.39 3.83 19.41
C VAL A 381 15.50 4.59 18.68
N SER A 382 16.34 3.92 17.89
CA SER A 382 17.39 4.55 17.09
C SER A 382 16.92 5.05 15.73
N LEU A 383 15.79 4.54 15.24
CA LEU A 383 15.23 4.94 13.95
C LEU A 383 14.84 6.43 13.95
N ASP A 384 15.08 7.14 12.84
CA ASP A 384 14.81 8.59 12.71
C ASP A 384 13.35 8.92 13.07
N TYR A 385 12.41 8.16 12.50
CA TYR A 385 10.99 8.33 12.72
C TYR A 385 10.51 8.01 14.14
N ILE A 386 11.37 7.49 15.03
CA ILE A 386 11.12 7.32 16.46
C ILE A 386 11.88 8.35 17.28
N SER A 387 13.18 8.51 17.00
CA SER A 387 14.13 9.25 17.84
C SER A 387 13.98 10.78 17.72
N ARG A 388 13.59 11.27 16.55
CA ARG A 388 13.45 12.70 16.23
C ARG A 388 12.01 13.16 16.44
N TYR A 389 11.70 13.62 17.65
CA TYR A 389 10.37 14.16 17.95
C TYR A 389 10.22 15.64 17.52
N GLU A 390 9.29 15.90 16.61
CA GLU A 390 8.93 17.23 16.12
C GLU A 390 7.41 17.34 15.98
N ALA A 391 6.81 18.40 16.53
CA ALA A 391 5.38 18.66 16.42
C ALA A 391 5.12 19.87 15.51
N ALA A 392 3.97 19.88 14.84
CA ALA A 392 3.48 21.06 14.12
C ALA A 392 2.55 21.89 15.03
N SER A 393 2.37 23.17 14.71
CA SER A 393 1.36 23.98 15.39
C SER A 393 -0.06 23.47 15.11
N ALA A 394 -0.98 23.68 16.07
CA ALA A 394 -2.39 23.31 15.88
C ALA A 394 -3.01 24.02 14.67
N THR A 395 -2.64 25.28 14.43
CA THR A 395 -3.05 26.04 13.24
C THR A 395 -2.64 25.32 11.97
N THR A 396 -1.37 24.95 11.82
CA THR A 396 -0.87 24.20 10.66
C THR A 396 -1.58 22.85 10.50
N LEU A 397 -1.82 22.12 11.59
CA LEU A 397 -2.54 20.84 11.54
C LEU A 397 -3.98 21.01 11.05
N VAL A 398 -4.70 22.04 11.52
CA VAL A 398 -6.07 22.30 11.06
C VAL A 398 -6.09 22.84 9.62
N ASP A 399 -5.10 23.64 9.20
CA ASP A 399 -4.94 24.03 7.78
C ASP A 399 -4.79 22.79 6.89
N ARG A 400 -3.97 21.81 7.31
CA ARG A 400 -3.78 20.52 6.61
C ARG A 400 -5.08 19.72 6.56
N ILE A 401 -5.82 19.64 7.68
CA ILE A 401 -7.13 18.96 7.76
C ILE A 401 -8.11 19.58 6.76
N GLU A 402 -8.27 20.91 6.77
CA GLU A 402 -9.21 21.60 5.88
C GLU A 402 -8.85 21.42 4.41
N ALA A 403 -7.56 21.47 4.08
CA ALA A 403 -7.09 21.19 2.72
C ALA A 403 -7.39 19.74 2.28
N ILE A 404 -7.18 18.75 3.15
CA ILE A 404 -7.47 17.34 2.84
C ILE A 404 -8.98 17.11 2.72
N VAL A 405 -9.80 17.72 3.58
CA VAL A 405 -11.27 17.64 3.47
C VAL A 405 -11.73 18.26 2.15
N HIS A 406 -11.17 19.41 1.75
CA HIS A 406 -11.51 20.04 0.48
C HIS A 406 -11.10 19.19 -0.73
N GLU A 407 -9.92 18.55 -0.68
CA GLU A 407 -9.42 17.69 -1.76
C GLU A 407 -10.23 16.39 -1.89
N THR A 408 -10.53 15.74 -0.76
CA THR A 408 -11.09 14.37 -0.75
C THR A 408 -12.60 14.31 -0.57
N GLY A 409 -13.21 15.37 -0.04
CA GLY A 409 -14.62 15.39 0.37
C GLY A 409 -14.92 14.59 1.65
N GLU A 410 -13.91 14.00 2.29
CA GLU A 410 -14.08 13.15 3.48
C GLU A 410 -13.61 13.85 4.76
N THR A 411 -14.36 13.65 5.84
CA THR A 411 -14.12 14.27 7.15
C THR A 411 -13.61 13.31 8.23
N GLY A 412 -13.36 12.05 7.88
CA GLY A 412 -12.76 11.05 8.76
C GLY A 412 -11.24 11.07 8.69
N PHE A 413 -10.56 11.08 9.84
CA PHE A 413 -9.10 11.07 9.97
C PHE A 413 -8.62 9.92 10.86
N HIS A 414 -7.52 9.28 10.48
CA HIS A 414 -6.80 8.34 11.33
C HIS A 414 -5.40 8.92 11.54
N PHE A 415 -5.09 9.30 12.78
CA PHE A 415 -3.76 9.81 13.13
C PHE A 415 -2.72 8.69 13.22
N VAL A 416 -1.70 8.74 12.37
CA VAL A 416 -0.70 7.67 12.18
C VAL A 416 0.62 7.95 12.90
N ASP A 417 0.54 8.60 14.06
CA ASP A 417 1.67 8.93 14.91
C ASP A 417 2.27 7.68 15.58
N GLU A 418 3.59 7.65 15.71
CA GLU A 418 4.31 6.62 16.49
C GLU A 418 3.89 6.63 17.97
N ALA A 419 3.61 7.83 18.49
CA ALA A 419 2.95 8.04 19.76
C ALA A 419 2.21 9.37 19.75
N ALA A 420 0.87 9.32 19.71
CA ALA A 420 0.03 10.50 19.64
C ALA A 420 0.25 11.45 20.85
N PRO A 421 0.78 12.67 20.67
CA PRO A 421 1.19 13.52 21.78
C PRO A 421 0.00 14.23 22.45
N PRO A 422 -0.31 13.97 23.74
CA PRO A 422 -1.52 14.50 24.37
C PRO A 422 -1.64 16.03 24.35
N LYS A 423 -0.51 16.74 24.48
CA LYS A 423 -0.48 18.21 24.43
C LYS A 423 -0.87 18.73 23.04
N ALA A 424 -0.38 18.10 21.98
CA ALA A 424 -0.70 18.51 20.61
C ALA A 424 -2.15 18.17 20.27
N LEU A 425 -2.64 16.99 20.69
CA LEU A 425 -4.05 16.62 20.52
C LEU A 425 -5.01 17.60 21.21
N LYS A 426 -4.67 18.05 22.42
CA LYS A 426 -5.46 19.08 23.11
C LYS A 426 -5.50 20.39 22.31
N ALA A 427 -4.34 20.89 21.87
CA ALA A 427 -4.25 22.12 21.09
C ALA A 427 -4.98 22.00 19.74
N LEU A 428 -4.89 20.84 19.10
CA LEU A 428 -5.61 20.50 17.88
C LEU A 428 -7.13 20.55 18.10
N ALA A 429 -7.64 19.92 19.15
CA ALA A 429 -9.07 19.91 19.48
C ALA A 429 -9.60 21.33 19.78
N GLU A 430 -8.83 22.15 20.48
CA GLU A 430 -9.15 23.57 20.73
C GLU A 430 -9.21 24.38 19.42
N GLU A 431 -8.25 24.18 18.52
CA GLU A 431 -8.21 24.87 17.22
C GLU A 431 -9.35 24.43 16.29
N ILE A 432 -9.65 23.13 16.22
CA ILE A 432 -10.80 22.57 15.48
C ILE A 432 -12.10 23.21 15.99
N SER A 433 -12.28 23.26 17.32
CA SER A 433 -13.46 23.87 17.95
C SER A 433 -13.56 25.36 17.63
N ARG A 434 -12.42 26.08 17.64
CA ARG A 434 -12.35 27.50 17.33
C ARG A 434 -12.76 27.81 15.89
N ARG A 435 -12.39 26.95 14.93
CA ARG A 435 -12.72 27.11 13.51
C ARG A 435 -14.10 26.56 13.13
N GLY A 436 -14.67 25.71 13.96
CA GLY A 436 -15.93 25.02 13.65
C GLY A 436 -15.76 23.92 12.58
N THR A 437 -14.53 23.41 12.42
CA THR A 437 -14.21 22.33 11.47
C THR A 437 -14.77 21.01 12.03
N ALA A 438 -15.71 20.38 11.32
CA ALA A 438 -16.33 19.13 11.78
C ALA A 438 -15.61 17.91 11.20
N ILE A 439 -14.87 17.18 12.05
CA ILE A 439 -14.18 15.93 11.66
C ILE A 439 -14.44 14.80 12.66
N SER A 440 -14.26 13.55 12.22
CA SER A 440 -14.19 12.36 13.07
C SER A 440 -12.75 11.85 13.09
N TRP A 441 -12.20 11.53 14.25
CA TRP A 441 -10.82 11.05 14.38
C TRP A 441 -10.61 10.18 15.62
#